data_AF-A0A960XN41-F1
#
_entry.id   AF-A0A960XN41-F1
#
_cell.length_a   1.000
_cell.length_b   1.000
_cell.length_c   1.000
_cell.angle_alpha   90.00
_cell.angle_beta   90.00
_cell.angle_gamma   90.00
#
_symmetry.space_group_name_H-M   'P 1'
#
loop_
_entity.id
_entity.type
_entity.pdbx_description
1 polymer ?
#
loop_
_entity_poly.entity_id
_entity_poly.type
_entity_poly.pdbx_seq_one_letter_code
_entity_poly.pdbx_strand_id
1 'polypeptide(L)'
;TLHGPGTPTGFTLRNSLLVEIEAIPPHTEIHTEQVPDATGVFREEGAGHYYLPWDSPYRDAGTDQIDATLLADLRTLTTCPPAVHQEVTLSSPTEWNLRVERDLGAPDLGYHYPPLDLAIDTLTVVQGGSLKVGPGVAIGVFGCYGIVAEDFAQVSLVGNARDRVTLAHYTAVQEQSEPWSGSPFAPTLIYGPRHNVIAGHNSPDVALRFVDLSVLGGRGNAVLFLNNWASVRTLVARDCRFFGGYTHVASHASQLGAVNLSNNLFQRTVDDFFGWMHLTAANNLFVGGTSHFACYIMVPDTWTVSDNAFHETGVLGWRSYIHRANNAYLGEVSFTDPHWTTASDTTLSTFDYLPG
;
A
#
# COMPACT_ATOMS: atom_id res chain seq x y z
N THR A 1 22.81 25.55 -5.15
CA THR A 1 24.10 26.26 -4.97
C THR A 1 24.55 26.15 -3.52
N LEU A 2 25.42 25.18 -3.22
CA LEU A 2 26.18 25.11 -1.97
C LEU A 2 27.45 25.96 -2.16
N HIS A 3 27.44 27.20 -1.67
CA HIS A 3 28.63 28.06 -1.68
C HIS A 3 29.27 28.06 -0.28
N GLY A 4 30.39 27.33 -0.15
CA GLY A 4 31.44 27.57 0.85
C GLY A 4 32.71 28.05 0.15
N PRO A 5 33.58 28.86 0.79
CA PRO A 5 34.77 29.42 0.16
C PRO A 5 35.89 28.38 0.16
N GLY A 6 35.85 27.49 -0.83
CA GLY A 6 36.91 26.56 -1.18
C GLY A 6 36.54 25.94 -2.51
N THR A 7 37.34 26.17 -3.55
CA THR A 7 37.19 25.46 -4.83
C THR A 7 37.19 23.97 -4.51
N PRO A 8 36.12 23.21 -4.80
CA PRO A 8 36.12 21.78 -4.49
C PRO A 8 37.29 21.12 -5.21
N THR A 9 38.23 20.59 -4.43
CA THR A 9 39.15 19.55 -4.92
C THR A 9 38.25 18.40 -5.38
N GLY A 10 38.39 17.98 -6.64
CA GLY A 10 37.39 17.20 -7.37
C GLY A 10 36.74 16.03 -6.62
N PHE A 11 35.54 15.65 -7.05
CA PHE A 11 34.78 14.53 -6.48
C PHE A 11 34.91 13.27 -7.34
N THR A 12 34.51 12.13 -6.80
CA THR A 12 34.48 10.86 -7.55
C THR A 12 33.04 10.50 -7.88
N LEU A 13 32.77 10.21 -9.14
CA LEU A 13 31.56 9.55 -9.60
C LEU A 13 31.85 8.06 -9.75
N ARG A 14 30.92 7.25 -9.25
CA ARG A 14 31.00 5.80 -9.30
C ARG A 14 29.63 5.22 -9.56
N ASN A 15 29.55 4.21 -10.43
CA ASN A 15 28.29 3.59 -10.85
C ASN A 15 27.26 4.65 -11.28
N SER A 16 27.70 5.61 -12.10
CA SER A 16 26.90 6.78 -12.48
C SER A 16 26.63 6.79 -13.97
N LEU A 17 25.42 7.20 -14.36
CA LEU A 17 25.05 7.48 -15.74
C LEU A 17 24.73 8.97 -15.85
N LEU A 18 25.54 9.69 -16.61
CA LEU A 18 25.43 11.14 -16.80
C LEU A 18 24.86 11.39 -18.19
N VAL A 19 23.65 11.94 -18.26
CA VAL A 19 22.93 12.12 -19.52
C VAL A 19 22.64 13.60 -19.73
N GLU A 20 22.95 14.11 -20.92
CA GLU A 20 22.68 15.50 -21.33
C GLU A 20 23.32 16.55 -20.40
N ILE A 21 24.48 16.23 -19.82
CA ILE A 21 25.21 17.16 -18.94
C ILE A 21 26.26 17.94 -19.73
N GLU A 22 26.10 19.26 -19.82
CA GLU A 22 26.99 20.15 -20.59
C GLU A 22 28.37 20.38 -19.93
N ALA A 23 28.42 20.49 -18.60
CA ALA A 23 29.66 20.74 -17.88
C ALA A 23 29.62 20.17 -16.46
N ILE A 24 30.67 19.42 -16.11
CA ILE A 24 30.86 18.82 -14.78
C ILE A 24 32.15 19.39 -14.20
N PRO A 25 32.19 19.84 -12.93
CA PRO A 25 33.44 20.22 -12.29
C PRO A 25 34.47 19.08 -12.34
N PRO A 26 35.77 19.35 -12.15
CA PRO A 26 36.79 18.31 -12.17
C PRO A 26 36.43 17.13 -11.27
N HIS A 27 36.44 15.92 -11.83
CA HIS A 27 36.02 14.70 -11.15
C HIS A 27 36.83 13.49 -11.63
N THR A 28 36.73 12.39 -10.90
CA THR A 28 37.23 11.06 -11.29
C THR A 28 36.05 10.14 -11.54
N GLU A 29 36.13 9.33 -12.58
CA GLU A 29 35.09 8.38 -12.99
C GLU A 29 35.53 6.95 -12.72
N ILE A 30 34.63 6.15 -12.13
CA ILE A 30 34.85 4.72 -11.89
C ILE A 30 33.56 3.99 -12.26
N HIS A 31 33.54 3.23 -13.36
CA HIS A 31 32.31 2.65 -13.91
C HIS A 31 31.22 3.73 -14.05
N THR A 32 31.53 4.76 -14.83
CA THR A 32 30.64 5.90 -15.09
C THR A 32 30.61 6.13 -16.58
N GLU A 33 29.41 6.35 -17.11
CA GLU A 33 29.17 6.61 -18.53
C GLU A 33 28.60 8.01 -18.71
N GLN A 34 29.09 8.72 -19.74
CA GLN A 34 28.58 10.02 -20.15
C GLN A 34 27.94 9.92 -21.53
N VAL A 35 26.68 10.31 -21.63
CA VAL A 35 25.91 10.27 -22.87
C VAL A 35 25.39 11.68 -23.20
N PRO A 36 25.68 12.22 -24.39
CA PRO A 36 25.30 13.59 -24.73
C PRO A 36 23.81 13.78 -25.08
N ASP A 37 23.06 12.68 -25.25
CA ASP A 37 21.67 12.64 -25.71
C ASP A 37 20.94 11.51 -24.97
N ALA A 38 19.74 11.78 -24.45
CA ALA A 38 18.94 10.78 -23.75
C ALA A 38 18.26 9.75 -24.69
N THR A 39 18.31 9.96 -26.01
CA THR A 39 17.66 9.09 -26.99
C THR A 39 18.08 7.62 -26.85
N GLY A 40 17.13 6.77 -26.49
CA GLY A 40 17.35 5.32 -26.32
C GLY A 40 18.10 4.92 -25.05
N VAL A 41 18.46 5.87 -24.19
CA VAL A 41 19.11 5.61 -22.89
C VAL A 41 18.09 5.13 -21.88
N PHE A 42 16.95 5.82 -21.81
CA PHE A 42 15.87 5.51 -20.88
C PHE A 42 14.60 5.05 -21.61
N ARG A 43 13.75 4.38 -20.86
CA ARG A 43 12.39 4.01 -21.23
C ARG A 43 11.43 4.55 -20.18
N GLU A 44 10.41 5.27 -20.63
CA GLU A 44 9.33 5.74 -19.77
C GLU A 44 8.28 4.64 -19.57
N GLU A 45 7.73 4.53 -18.37
CA GLU A 45 6.54 3.73 -18.07
C GLU A 45 5.74 4.41 -16.95
N GLY A 46 4.60 4.99 -17.30
CA GLY A 46 3.87 5.88 -16.40
C GLY A 46 4.68 7.13 -16.06
N ALA A 47 4.71 7.50 -14.78
CA ALA A 47 5.44 8.66 -14.28
C ALA A 47 6.91 8.35 -13.91
N GLY A 48 7.42 7.17 -14.28
CA GLY A 48 8.84 6.83 -14.12
C GLY A 48 9.54 6.98 -15.47
N HIS A 49 10.43 7.96 -15.57
CA HIS A 49 11.07 8.31 -16.85
C HIS A 49 12.48 7.73 -17.02
N TYR A 50 13.06 7.17 -15.96
CA TYR A 50 14.46 6.74 -15.94
C TYR A 50 14.67 5.23 -15.83
N TYR A 51 13.70 4.42 -16.25
CA TYR A 51 13.93 2.98 -16.40
C TYR A 51 14.90 2.71 -17.55
N LEU A 52 15.66 1.62 -17.47
CA LEU A 52 16.54 1.18 -18.54
C LEU A 52 15.80 0.28 -19.53
N PRO A 53 15.99 0.43 -20.85
CA PRO A 53 15.57 -0.56 -21.84
C PRO A 53 16.09 -1.97 -21.51
N TRP A 54 15.39 -3.01 -22.00
CA TRP A 54 15.75 -4.40 -21.71
C TRP A 54 17.16 -4.76 -22.21
N ASP A 55 17.55 -4.23 -23.36
CA ASP A 55 18.85 -4.39 -24.01
C ASP A 55 19.82 -3.22 -23.72
N SER A 56 19.55 -2.45 -22.66
CA SER A 56 20.38 -1.31 -22.30
C SER A 56 21.83 -1.73 -22.01
N PRO A 57 22.84 -1.07 -22.61
CA PRO A 57 24.24 -1.35 -22.33
C PRO A 57 24.66 -0.93 -20.91
N TYR A 58 23.78 -0.25 -20.19
CA TYR A 58 24.02 0.27 -18.83
C TYR A 58 23.59 -0.70 -17.73
N ARG A 59 23.03 -1.86 -18.10
CA ARG A 59 22.73 -2.95 -17.17
C ARG A 59 24.00 -3.71 -16.79
N ASP A 60 24.14 -4.05 -15.52
CA ASP A 60 25.31 -4.75 -14.97
C ASP A 60 26.68 -4.09 -15.30
N ALA A 61 26.69 -2.79 -15.62
CA ALA A 61 27.90 -2.08 -16.08
C ALA A 61 28.70 -1.43 -14.94
N GLY A 62 28.16 -1.41 -13.73
CA GLY A 62 28.79 -0.90 -12.52
C GLY A 62 29.84 -1.82 -11.89
N THR A 63 30.28 -1.44 -10.69
CA THR A 63 31.15 -2.23 -9.82
C THR A 63 30.55 -2.41 -8.43
N ASP A 64 30.74 -3.59 -7.84
CA ASP A 64 30.35 -3.89 -6.46
C ASP A 64 31.30 -3.30 -5.40
N GLN A 65 32.41 -2.68 -5.83
CA GLN A 65 33.40 -2.04 -4.95
C GLN A 65 32.90 -0.69 -4.42
N ILE A 66 31.75 -0.70 -3.76
CA ILE A 66 31.10 0.43 -3.09
C ILE A 66 30.89 0.10 -1.61
N ASP A 67 30.30 1.02 -0.85
CA ASP A 67 29.88 0.72 0.51
C ASP A 67 28.93 -0.49 0.53
N ALA A 68 29.16 -1.42 1.45
CA ALA A 68 28.42 -2.68 1.50
C ALA A 68 26.94 -2.49 1.86
N THR A 69 26.60 -1.44 2.62
CA THR A 69 25.21 -1.08 2.94
C THR A 69 24.52 -0.55 1.69
N LEU A 70 25.17 0.39 0.99
CA LEU A 70 24.65 0.91 -0.28
C LEU A 70 24.45 -0.20 -1.32
N LEU A 71 25.39 -1.14 -1.44
CA LEU A 71 25.24 -2.30 -2.33
C LEU A 71 24.06 -3.19 -1.93
N ALA A 72 23.88 -3.42 -0.62
CA ALA A 72 22.74 -4.18 -0.13
C ALA A 72 21.41 -3.47 -0.43
N ASP A 73 21.37 -2.15 -0.30
CA ASP A 73 20.18 -1.33 -0.61
C ASP A 73 19.86 -1.36 -2.11
N LEU A 74 20.85 -1.15 -2.99
CA LEU A 74 20.66 -1.22 -4.44
C LEU A 74 20.10 -2.58 -4.90
N ARG A 75 20.53 -3.68 -4.25
CA ARG A 75 20.01 -5.03 -4.51
C ARG A 75 18.54 -5.24 -4.18
N THR A 76 17.92 -4.30 -3.48
CA THR A 76 16.47 -4.30 -3.23
C THR A 76 15.67 -3.49 -4.27
N LEU A 77 16.36 -2.72 -5.11
CA LEU A 77 15.78 -1.80 -6.09
C LEU A 77 15.83 -2.38 -7.51
N THR A 78 15.32 -1.63 -8.48
CA THR A 78 15.27 -2.03 -9.89
C THR A 78 15.41 -0.84 -10.84
N THR A 79 15.94 -1.11 -12.02
CA THR A 79 15.91 -0.18 -13.17
C THR A 79 14.88 -0.62 -14.22
N CYS A 80 14.11 -1.67 -13.96
CA CYS A 80 13.14 -2.25 -14.89
C CYS A 80 11.75 -1.65 -14.68
N PRO A 81 11.01 -1.34 -15.77
CA PRO A 81 9.65 -0.82 -15.66
C PRO A 81 8.64 -1.89 -15.19
N PRO A 82 7.53 -1.48 -14.54
CA PRO A 82 6.46 -2.40 -14.13
C PRO A 82 5.71 -3.01 -15.32
N ALA A 83 5.08 -4.16 -15.10
CA ALA A 83 4.08 -4.68 -16.04
C ALA A 83 2.74 -3.94 -15.89
N VAL A 84 2.26 -3.29 -16.95
CA VAL A 84 1.01 -2.51 -16.92
C VAL A 84 -0.21 -3.38 -17.21
N HIS A 85 -1.23 -3.28 -16.36
CA HIS A 85 -2.55 -3.88 -16.54
C HIS A 85 -3.64 -2.83 -16.39
N GLN A 86 -4.22 -2.40 -17.51
CA GLN A 86 -5.31 -1.43 -17.56
C GLN A 86 -6.61 -2.12 -18.02
N GLU A 87 -7.69 -1.91 -17.27
CA GLU A 87 -9.04 -2.42 -17.58
C GLU A 87 -9.10 -3.94 -17.83
N VAL A 88 -8.26 -4.69 -17.12
CA VAL A 88 -8.18 -6.14 -17.25
C VAL A 88 -9.25 -6.82 -16.41
N THR A 89 -9.96 -7.79 -17.00
CA THR A 89 -10.93 -8.64 -16.26
C THR A 89 -10.39 -10.06 -16.10
N LEU A 90 -10.36 -10.54 -14.85
CA LEU A 90 -9.98 -11.90 -14.48
C LEU A 90 -11.26 -12.73 -14.27
N SER A 91 -11.53 -13.65 -15.20
CA SER A 91 -12.65 -14.59 -15.17
C SER A 91 -12.22 -16.04 -14.93
N SER A 92 -10.94 -16.27 -14.65
CA SER A 92 -10.35 -17.54 -14.27
C SER A 92 -9.29 -17.35 -13.16
N PRO A 93 -8.87 -18.42 -12.47
CA PRO A 93 -7.82 -18.31 -11.45
C PRO A 93 -6.52 -17.74 -12.01
N THR A 94 -6.01 -16.71 -11.35
CA THR A 94 -4.78 -15.99 -11.72
C THR A 94 -3.87 -15.90 -10.50
N GLU A 95 -2.58 -16.16 -10.71
CA GLU A 95 -1.55 -16.04 -9.69
C GLU A 95 -0.45 -15.07 -10.16
N TRP A 96 -0.11 -14.12 -9.30
CA TRP A 96 0.96 -13.16 -9.51
C TRP A 96 2.05 -13.36 -8.46
N ASN A 97 3.25 -13.61 -8.97
CA ASN A 97 4.50 -13.67 -8.22
C ASN A 97 5.41 -12.53 -8.71
N LEU A 98 6.60 -12.41 -8.15
CA LEU A 98 7.59 -11.42 -8.59
C LEU A 98 7.76 -11.44 -10.11
N ARG A 99 7.71 -10.27 -10.74
CA ARG A 99 7.78 -10.10 -12.20
C ARG A 99 8.96 -9.26 -12.66
N VAL A 100 9.30 -8.25 -11.87
CA VAL A 100 10.37 -7.32 -12.22
C VAL A 100 11.67 -7.77 -11.56
N GLU A 101 12.75 -7.79 -12.34
CA GLU A 101 14.06 -8.17 -11.82
C GLU A 101 14.60 -7.07 -10.89
N ARG A 102 15.11 -7.49 -9.72
CA ARG A 102 15.85 -6.61 -8.81
C ARG A 102 17.33 -6.61 -9.23
N ASP A 103 18.06 -5.55 -8.91
CA ASP A 103 19.47 -5.41 -9.30
C ASP A 103 20.41 -6.26 -8.43
N LEU A 104 20.39 -7.58 -8.65
CA LEU A 104 21.17 -8.55 -7.86
C LEU A 104 22.62 -8.68 -8.33
N GLY A 105 22.93 -8.23 -9.55
CA GLY A 105 24.20 -8.41 -10.22
C GLY A 105 25.24 -7.37 -9.86
N ALA A 106 26.03 -6.97 -10.85
CA ALA A 106 26.83 -5.76 -10.73
C ALA A 106 25.85 -4.57 -10.84
N PRO A 107 26.01 -3.47 -10.09
CA PRO A 107 25.02 -2.41 -10.13
C PRO A 107 24.78 -1.90 -11.55
N ASP A 108 23.52 -1.76 -11.94
CA ASP A 108 23.16 -1.01 -13.14
C ASP A 108 23.67 0.45 -13.01
N LEU A 109 23.94 1.11 -14.13
CA LEU A 109 24.18 2.56 -14.13
C LEU A 109 22.85 3.28 -14.35
N GLY A 110 22.54 4.27 -13.52
CA GLY A 110 21.34 5.08 -13.68
C GLY A 110 20.55 5.23 -12.38
N TYR A 111 19.23 5.26 -12.52
CA TYR A 111 18.31 5.50 -11.40
C TYR A 111 17.59 4.21 -11.00
N HIS A 112 17.74 3.83 -9.73
CA HIS A 112 17.11 2.66 -9.14
C HIS A 112 15.84 3.02 -8.41
N TYR A 113 14.72 2.49 -8.89
CA TYR A 113 13.41 2.62 -8.28
C TYR A 113 13.19 1.55 -7.21
N PRO A 114 12.43 1.85 -6.14
CA PRO A 114 11.69 0.81 -5.43
C PRO A 114 10.87 0.00 -6.45
N PRO A 115 10.90 -1.34 -6.41
CA PRO A 115 10.29 -2.14 -7.47
C PRO A 115 8.76 -2.00 -7.43
N LEU A 116 8.17 -1.87 -8.62
CA LEU A 116 6.77 -2.17 -8.88
C LEU A 116 6.75 -3.36 -9.84
N ASP A 117 6.26 -4.51 -9.40
CA ASP A 117 6.11 -5.68 -10.26
C ASP A 117 4.98 -5.47 -11.27
N LEU A 118 3.91 -4.80 -10.82
CA LEU A 118 2.74 -4.48 -11.63
C LEU A 118 2.31 -3.03 -11.40
N ALA A 119 1.81 -2.40 -12.45
CA ALA A 119 1.06 -1.16 -12.38
C ALA A 119 -0.37 -1.44 -12.86
N ILE A 120 -1.39 -1.09 -12.07
CA ILE A 120 -2.79 -1.44 -12.35
C ILE A 120 -3.73 -0.23 -12.35
N ASP A 121 -4.70 -0.29 -13.27
CA ASP A 121 -5.93 0.51 -13.26
C ASP A 121 -7.10 -0.41 -13.58
N THR A 122 -8.03 -0.53 -12.65
CA THR A 122 -9.29 -1.26 -12.81
C THR A 122 -9.06 -2.72 -13.18
N LEU A 123 -8.26 -3.43 -12.37
CA LEU A 123 -8.14 -4.88 -12.44
C LEU A 123 -9.38 -5.52 -11.80
N THR A 124 -10.31 -5.99 -12.63
CA THR A 124 -11.59 -6.50 -12.17
C THR A 124 -11.56 -8.02 -12.03
N VAL A 125 -11.85 -8.54 -10.85
CA VAL A 125 -12.02 -9.98 -10.60
C VAL A 125 -13.51 -10.27 -10.54
N VAL A 126 -14.00 -11.15 -11.42
CA VAL A 126 -15.43 -11.48 -11.54
C VAL A 126 -15.70 -12.94 -11.14
N GLN A 127 -16.97 -13.36 -11.18
CA GLN A 127 -17.36 -14.74 -10.97
C GLN A 127 -16.55 -15.71 -11.86
N GLY A 128 -16.01 -16.77 -11.24
CA GLY A 128 -15.11 -17.74 -11.88
C GLY A 128 -13.63 -17.33 -11.84
N GLY A 129 -13.36 -16.03 -11.61
CA GLY A 129 -12.04 -15.48 -11.39
C GLY A 129 -11.58 -15.58 -9.94
N SER A 130 -10.26 -15.69 -9.76
CA SER A 130 -9.61 -15.45 -8.47
C SER A 130 -8.24 -14.83 -8.70
N LEU A 131 -7.80 -14.00 -7.75
CA LEU A 131 -6.49 -13.40 -7.76
C LEU A 131 -5.72 -13.83 -6.52
N LYS A 132 -4.56 -14.45 -6.72
CA LYS A 132 -3.58 -14.74 -5.67
C LYS A 132 -2.31 -13.96 -5.92
N VAL A 133 -1.86 -13.20 -4.93
CA VAL A 133 -0.61 -12.45 -4.99
C VAL A 133 0.35 -13.01 -3.93
N GLY A 134 1.53 -13.45 -4.39
CA GLY A 134 2.55 -14.07 -3.57
C GLY A 134 3.50 -13.07 -2.88
N PRO A 135 4.40 -13.56 -2.01
CA PRO A 135 5.30 -12.70 -1.23
C PRO A 135 6.23 -11.81 -2.06
N GLY A 136 6.49 -10.61 -1.52
CA GLY A 136 7.39 -9.61 -2.12
C GLY A 136 6.84 -8.83 -3.31
N VAL A 137 5.65 -9.18 -3.81
CA VAL A 137 5.04 -8.49 -4.96
C VAL A 137 4.66 -7.07 -4.60
N ALA A 138 5.11 -6.11 -5.42
CA ALA A 138 4.75 -4.71 -5.31
C ALA A 138 3.82 -4.29 -6.46
N ILE A 139 2.71 -3.62 -6.13
CA ILE A 139 1.67 -3.20 -7.06
C ILE A 139 1.44 -1.70 -6.91
N GLY A 140 1.67 -0.97 -8.00
CA GLY A 140 1.34 0.44 -8.13
C GLY A 140 -0.07 0.60 -8.69
N VAL A 141 -0.95 1.33 -8.01
CA VAL A 141 -2.25 1.73 -8.56
C VAL A 141 -2.07 3.09 -9.21
N PHE A 142 -2.34 3.16 -10.52
CA PHE A 142 -2.24 4.41 -11.30
C PHE A 142 -3.58 4.96 -11.76
N GLY A 143 -4.63 4.14 -11.64
CA GLY A 143 -6.02 4.47 -11.89
C GLY A 143 -6.79 4.99 -10.68
N CYS A 144 -8.10 5.23 -10.89
CA CYS A 144 -9.04 5.48 -9.78
C CYS A 144 -9.15 4.27 -8.85
N TYR A 145 -9.07 3.08 -9.44
CA TYR A 145 -9.33 1.81 -8.77
C TYR A 145 -8.18 0.87 -9.09
N GLY A 146 -7.65 0.20 -8.07
CA GLY A 146 -6.69 -0.87 -8.23
C GLY A 146 -7.41 -2.18 -8.53
N ILE A 147 -7.53 -3.02 -7.51
CA ILE A 147 -8.24 -4.30 -7.57
C ILE A 147 -9.72 -4.05 -7.32
N VAL A 148 -10.57 -4.42 -8.27
CA VAL A 148 -12.03 -4.39 -8.15
C VAL A 148 -12.50 -5.83 -7.93
N ALA A 149 -13.00 -6.12 -6.73
CA ALA A 149 -13.53 -7.43 -6.39
C ALA A 149 -15.05 -7.42 -6.60
N GLU A 150 -15.52 -7.97 -7.72
CA GLU A 150 -16.95 -8.11 -7.99
C GLU A 150 -17.54 -9.33 -7.26
N ASP A 151 -18.83 -9.56 -7.40
CA ASP A 151 -19.50 -10.71 -6.80
C ASP A 151 -18.80 -12.03 -7.14
N PHE A 152 -18.77 -12.92 -6.14
CA PHE A 152 -18.12 -14.23 -6.14
C PHE A 152 -16.60 -14.19 -6.31
N ALA A 153 -15.98 -13.02 -6.42
CA ALA A 153 -14.53 -12.90 -6.52
C ALA A 153 -13.84 -13.41 -5.25
N GLN A 154 -12.67 -14.01 -5.46
CA GLN A 154 -11.75 -14.38 -4.40
C GLN A 154 -10.42 -13.66 -4.63
N VAL A 155 -10.09 -12.74 -3.73
CA VAL A 155 -8.85 -11.96 -3.77
C VAL A 155 -8.02 -12.30 -2.55
N SER A 156 -6.79 -12.74 -2.76
CA SER A 156 -5.87 -13.15 -1.69
C SER A 156 -4.48 -12.57 -1.92
N LEU A 157 -4.03 -11.70 -1.02
CA LEU A 157 -2.69 -11.11 -1.03
C LEU A 157 -1.97 -11.61 0.21
N VAL A 158 -0.96 -12.46 0.02
CA VAL A 158 -0.30 -13.17 1.13
C VAL A 158 1.21 -13.04 0.99
N GLY A 159 1.75 -12.10 1.76
CA GLY A 159 3.19 -11.96 1.97
C GLY A 159 3.70 -12.82 3.11
N ASN A 160 4.95 -12.55 3.50
CA ASN A 160 5.55 -13.07 4.72
C ASN A 160 6.23 -11.93 5.52
N ALA A 161 6.77 -12.24 6.70
CA ALA A 161 7.36 -11.22 7.58
C ALA A 161 8.55 -10.46 6.97
N ARG A 162 9.26 -11.06 5.99
CA ARG A 162 10.38 -10.45 5.26
C ARG A 162 9.93 -9.86 3.93
N ASP A 163 9.11 -10.61 3.19
CA ASP A 163 8.67 -10.24 1.85
C ASP A 163 7.16 -9.95 1.86
N ARG A 164 6.84 -8.72 2.29
CA ARG A 164 5.46 -8.23 2.35
C ARG A 164 4.94 -7.95 0.95
N VAL A 165 3.63 -8.10 0.72
CA VAL A 165 2.98 -7.61 -0.51
C VAL A 165 2.75 -6.11 -0.33
N THR A 166 3.06 -5.30 -1.33
CA THR A 166 2.87 -3.85 -1.26
C THR A 166 1.84 -3.40 -2.28
N LEU A 167 0.80 -2.71 -1.84
CA LEU A 167 -0.11 -1.94 -2.69
C LEU A 167 0.06 -0.46 -2.35
N ALA A 168 0.44 0.34 -3.34
CA ALA A 168 0.62 1.77 -3.16
C ALA A 168 0.10 2.54 -4.37
N HIS A 169 -0.19 3.82 -4.18
CA HIS A 169 -0.37 4.70 -5.34
C HIS A 169 0.97 4.91 -6.06
N TYR A 170 0.98 4.93 -7.40
CA TYR A 170 2.21 4.99 -8.20
C TYR A 170 3.13 6.17 -7.85
N THR A 171 2.55 7.31 -7.47
CA THR A 171 3.30 8.52 -7.08
C THR A 171 4.08 8.38 -5.77
N ALA A 172 3.92 7.28 -5.04
CA ALA A 172 4.79 6.94 -3.90
C ALA A 172 6.14 6.35 -4.36
N VAL A 173 6.26 5.97 -5.63
CA VAL A 173 7.44 5.31 -6.20
C VAL A 173 8.02 6.09 -7.38
N GLN A 174 7.16 6.58 -8.27
CA GLN A 174 7.54 7.29 -9.47
C GLN A 174 7.65 8.80 -9.22
N GLU A 175 8.64 9.43 -9.87
CA GLU A 175 9.14 10.76 -9.55
C GLU A 175 8.38 11.90 -10.23
N GLN A 176 7.71 11.63 -11.36
CA GLN A 176 7.03 12.69 -12.10
C GLN A 176 5.67 13.03 -11.48
N SER A 177 5.37 14.32 -11.43
CA SER A 177 4.08 14.83 -10.97
C SER A 177 3.05 14.88 -12.11
N GLU A 178 2.95 13.80 -12.88
CA GLU A 178 2.04 13.70 -14.02
C GLU A 178 0.95 12.64 -13.82
N PRO A 179 -0.28 12.90 -14.30
CA PRO A 179 -1.38 11.95 -14.16
C PRO A 179 -1.22 10.79 -15.16
N TRP A 180 -1.01 9.57 -14.66
CA TRP A 180 -0.87 8.40 -15.52
C TRP A 180 -2.21 8.00 -16.16
N SER A 181 -3.29 7.88 -15.38
CA SER A 181 -4.63 7.54 -15.90
C SER A 181 -5.48 8.75 -16.31
N GLY A 182 -4.97 9.98 -16.14
CA GLY A 182 -5.74 11.21 -16.39
C GLY A 182 -6.92 11.44 -15.43
N SER A 183 -7.12 10.58 -14.44
CA SER A 183 -8.28 10.66 -13.54
C SER A 183 -8.11 11.70 -12.43
N PRO A 184 -9.15 12.51 -12.14
CA PRO A 184 -9.15 13.42 -10.99
C PRO A 184 -9.56 12.73 -9.67
N PHE A 185 -9.99 11.47 -9.70
CA PHE A 185 -10.50 10.78 -8.51
C PHE A 185 -9.37 10.30 -7.60
N ALA A 186 -9.63 10.31 -6.30
CA ALA A 186 -8.69 9.79 -5.32
C ALA A 186 -8.54 8.27 -5.48
N PRO A 187 -7.32 7.72 -5.40
CA PRO A 187 -7.06 6.33 -5.71
C PRO A 187 -7.71 5.42 -4.65
N THR A 188 -8.20 4.27 -5.10
CA THR A 188 -8.68 3.20 -4.23
C THR A 188 -7.91 1.92 -4.53
N LEU A 189 -7.17 1.37 -3.56
CA LEU A 189 -6.32 0.20 -3.80
C LEU A 189 -7.15 -1.07 -4.00
N ILE A 190 -8.14 -1.29 -3.13
CA ILE A 190 -9.09 -2.40 -3.22
C ILE A 190 -10.52 -1.84 -3.13
N TYR A 191 -11.34 -2.13 -4.14
CA TYR A 191 -12.72 -1.67 -4.26
C TYR A 191 -13.68 -2.87 -4.34
N GLY A 192 -14.84 -2.78 -3.69
CA GLY A 192 -15.87 -3.82 -3.74
C GLY A 192 -16.70 -3.85 -5.04
N PRO A 193 -17.79 -4.63 -5.09
CA PRO A 193 -18.59 -4.76 -6.30
C PRO A 193 -19.20 -3.44 -6.77
N ARG A 194 -19.20 -3.13 -8.06
CA ARG A 194 -19.66 -1.84 -8.60
C ARG A 194 -21.18 -1.73 -8.74
N HIS A 195 -21.92 -2.32 -7.81
CA HIS A 195 -23.38 -2.27 -7.81
C HIS A 195 -23.95 -2.39 -6.39
N ASN A 196 -25.26 -2.14 -6.30
CA ASN A 196 -26.01 -2.33 -5.07
C ASN A 196 -26.05 -3.81 -4.66
N VAL A 197 -26.34 -4.09 -3.39
CA VAL A 197 -26.64 -5.46 -2.95
C VAL A 197 -27.84 -6.00 -3.75
N ILE A 198 -27.62 -7.09 -4.50
CA ILE A 198 -28.63 -7.74 -5.32
C ILE A 198 -28.97 -9.10 -4.70
N ALA A 199 -30.26 -9.41 -4.57
CA ALA A 199 -30.70 -10.71 -4.07
C ALA A 199 -30.20 -11.86 -4.97
N GLY A 200 -29.58 -12.89 -4.38
CA GLY A 200 -29.03 -14.05 -5.09
C GLY A 200 -27.56 -13.91 -5.51
N HIS A 201 -26.95 -12.74 -5.28
CA HIS A 201 -25.53 -12.52 -5.50
C HIS A 201 -24.74 -12.66 -4.18
N ASN A 202 -23.50 -13.16 -4.25
CA ASN A 202 -22.60 -13.25 -3.10
C ASN A 202 -21.44 -12.27 -3.27
N SER A 203 -21.31 -11.33 -2.33
CA SER A 203 -20.16 -10.43 -2.27
C SER A 203 -18.82 -11.17 -2.22
N PRO A 204 -17.72 -10.48 -2.57
CA PRO A 204 -16.38 -11.06 -2.62
C PRO A 204 -15.82 -11.47 -1.26
N ASP A 205 -14.86 -12.38 -1.31
CA ASP A 205 -13.93 -12.66 -0.22
C ASP A 205 -12.58 -11.98 -0.50
N VAL A 206 -12.08 -11.24 0.49
CA VAL A 206 -10.76 -10.61 0.46
C VAL A 206 -9.94 -11.06 1.67
N ALA A 207 -8.78 -11.67 1.40
CA ALA A 207 -7.84 -12.13 2.43
C ALA A 207 -6.49 -11.42 2.26
N LEU A 208 -6.06 -10.72 3.31
CA LEU A 208 -4.82 -9.95 3.35
C LEU A 208 -3.96 -10.47 4.51
N ARG A 209 -2.72 -10.86 4.20
CA ARG A 209 -1.73 -11.19 5.23
C ARG A 209 -0.34 -10.69 4.88
N PHE A 210 0.32 -10.01 5.81
CA PHE A 210 1.61 -9.34 5.57
C PHE A 210 1.55 -8.43 4.34
N VAL A 211 0.52 -7.58 4.28
CA VAL A 211 0.31 -6.61 3.19
C VAL A 211 0.54 -5.21 3.73
N ASP A 212 1.24 -4.39 2.94
CA ASP A 212 1.39 -2.95 3.15
C ASP A 212 0.49 -2.22 2.16
N LEU A 213 -0.48 -1.48 2.69
CA LEU A 213 -1.42 -0.67 1.93
C LEU A 213 -1.09 0.80 2.20
N SER A 214 -0.53 1.47 1.20
CA SER A 214 -0.08 2.85 1.33
C SER A 214 -0.87 3.78 0.42
N VAL A 215 -1.63 4.68 1.04
CA VAL A 215 -2.35 5.75 0.37
C VAL A 215 -1.74 7.06 0.83
N LEU A 216 -1.37 7.93 -0.11
CA LEU A 216 -0.83 9.24 0.24
C LEU A 216 -1.82 10.02 1.11
N GLY A 217 -1.31 10.73 2.11
CA GLY A 217 -2.13 11.35 3.15
C GLY A 217 -3.20 12.30 2.62
N GLY A 218 -4.39 12.29 3.25
CA GLY A 218 -5.46 13.25 3.04
C GLY A 218 -6.48 12.93 1.93
N ARG A 219 -6.24 11.95 1.06
CA ARG A 219 -7.20 11.50 0.02
C ARG A 219 -6.97 10.03 -0.39
N GLY A 220 -8.03 9.32 -0.76
CA GLY A 220 -7.97 7.95 -1.33
C GLY A 220 -8.27 6.87 -0.30
N ASN A 221 -8.48 5.63 -0.78
CA ASN A 221 -8.91 4.51 0.07
C ASN A 221 -7.96 3.32 -0.07
N ALA A 222 -7.50 2.75 1.04
CA ALA A 222 -6.82 1.47 1.02
C ALA A 222 -7.82 0.35 0.68
N VAL A 223 -8.99 0.41 1.31
CA VAL A 223 -10.11 -0.49 1.07
C VAL A 223 -11.39 0.34 1.05
N LEU A 224 -12.25 0.09 0.06
CA LEU A 224 -13.55 0.74 -0.06
C LEU A 224 -14.64 -0.29 -0.37
N PHE A 225 -15.42 -0.61 0.67
CA PHE A 225 -16.69 -1.32 0.58
C PHE A 225 -17.77 -0.43 1.17
N LEU A 226 -18.72 0.02 0.35
CA LEU A 226 -19.73 1.01 0.75
C LEU A 226 -20.99 0.32 1.30
N ASN A 227 -21.83 1.08 1.99
CA ASN A 227 -23.14 0.60 2.43
C ASN A 227 -24.12 0.60 1.26
N ASN A 228 -25.00 -0.40 1.18
CA ASN A 228 -25.95 -0.68 0.08
C ASN A 228 -25.34 -0.90 -1.31
N TRP A 229 -24.12 -0.43 -1.57
CA TRP A 229 -23.33 -0.50 -2.80
C TRP A 229 -21.96 -1.05 -2.45
N ALA A 230 -21.43 -2.05 -3.17
CA ALA A 230 -20.07 -2.54 -2.94
C ALA A 230 -19.84 -3.19 -1.57
N SER A 231 -20.71 -4.11 -1.15
CA SER A 231 -20.56 -4.86 0.11
C SER A 231 -19.51 -5.97 0.00
N VAL A 232 -18.89 -6.32 1.14
CA VAL A 232 -17.98 -7.46 1.27
C VAL A 232 -18.67 -8.66 1.92
N ARG A 233 -18.32 -9.89 1.52
CA ARG A 233 -18.78 -11.09 2.24
C ARG A 233 -17.79 -11.43 3.35
N THR A 234 -16.51 -11.51 3.04
CA THR A 234 -15.47 -11.58 4.07
C THR A 234 -14.30 -10.65 3.75
N LEU A 235 -13.86 -9.91 4.76
CA LEU A 235 -12.56 -9.22 4.75
C LEU A 235 -11.76 -9.74 5.93
N VAL A 236 -10.64 -10.40 5.66
CA VAL A 236 -9.71 -10.83 6.71
C VAL A 236 -8.39 -10.11 6.48
N ALA A 237 -8.01 -9.21 7.40
CA ALA A 237 -6.73 -8.54 7.38
C ALA A 237 -5.94 -8.93 8.63
N ARG A 238 -4.77 -9.54 8.41
CA ARG A 238 -3.90 -10.01 9.48
C ARG A 238 -2.44 -9.64 9.26
N ASP A 239 -1.74 -9.18 10.30
CA ASP A 239 -0.31 -8.85 10.21
C ASP A 239 -0.02 -7.76 9.12
N CYS A 240 -1.01 -6.91 8.80
CA CYS A 240 -0.97 -5.89 7.72
C CYS A 240 -0.63 -4.49 8.26
N ARG A 241 -0.21 -3.59 7.36
CA ARG A 241 0.03 -2.17 7.66
C ARG A 241 -0.77 -1.30 6.72
N PHE A 242 -1.49 -0.34 7.27
CA PHE A 242 -2.29 0.64 6.54
C PHE A 242 -1.69 2.02 6.83
N PHE A 243 -1.32 2.75 5.78
CA PHE A 243 -0.69 4.06 5.88
C PHE A 243 -1.51 5.09 5.13
N GLY A 244 -1.95 6.13 5.85
CA GLY A 244 -2.69 7.23 5.24
C GLY A 244 -4.06 6.83 4.67
N GLY A 245 -4.75 7.82 4.09
CA GLY A 245 -6.04 7.61 3.42
C GLY A 245 -7.13 7.03 4.32
N TYR A 246 -8.09 6.37 3.67
CA TYR A 246 -9.29 5.82 4.30
C TYR A 246 -9.31 4.29 4.22
N THR A 247 -9.77 3.64 5.29
CA THR A 247 -10.23 2.26 5.26
C THR A 247 -11.72 2.28 5.53
N HIS A 248 -12.53 2.18 4.48
CA HIS A 248 -13.98 2.28 4.60
C HIS A 248 -14.60 0.92 4.30
N VAL A 249 -15.23 0.33 5.30
CA VAL A 249 -15.89 -0.97 5.15
C VAL A 249 -17.28 -0.89 5.77
N ALA A 250 -18.28 -1.15 4.93
CA ALA A 250 -19.66 -1.19 5.36
C ALA A 250 -20.43 -2.33 4.72
N SER A 251 -21.59 -2.63 5.32
CA SER A 251 -22.51 -3.64 4.79
C SER A 251 -23.97 -3.28 5.04
N HIS A 252 -24.87 -3.97 4.33
CA HIS A 252 -26.31 -3.77 4.40
C HIS A 252 -27.01 -4.86 5.22
N ALA A 253 -28.18 -4.58 5.78
CA ALA A 253 -28.97 -5.52 6.58
C ALA A 253 -29.32 -6.83 5.86
N SER A 254 -29.42 -6.82 4.52
CA SER A 254 -29.67 -8.04 3.73
C SER A 254 -28.42 -8.87 3.45
N GLN A 255 -27.25 -8.37 3.81
CA GLN A 255 -25.97 -9.01 3.58
C GLN A 255 -24.97 -8.58 4.64
N LEU A 256 -24.97 -9.34 5.74
CA LEU A 256 -24.19 -8.97 6.91
C LEU A 256 -22.69 -8.94 6.57
N GLY A 257 -22.15 -10.03 6.04
CA GLY A 257 -20.70 -10.15 5.83
C GLY A 257 -19.91 -10.18 7.15
N ALA A 258 -18.61 -10.42 7.06
CA ALA A 258 -17.72 -10.53 8.21
C ALA A 258 -16.37 -9.83 7.97
N VAL A 259 -15.95 -9.01 8.92
CA VAL A 259 -14.66 -8.31 8.90
C VAL A 259 -13.85 -8.75 10.11
N ASN A 260 -12.64 -9.26 9.87
CA ASN A 260 -11.73 -9.73 10.90
C ASN A 260 -10.38 -9.02 10.75
N LEU A 261 -10.04 -8.19 11.73
CA LEU A 261 -8.82 -7.40 11.79
C LEU A 261 -8.00 -7.88 12.98
N SER A 262 -6.81 -8.43 12.71
CA SER A 262 -5.91 -8.86 13.77
C SER A 262 -4.45 -8.52 13.52
N ASN A 263 -3.73 -8.08 14.56
CA ASN A 263 -2.30 -7.78 14.47
C ASN A 263 -1.94 -6.76 13.37
N ASN A 264 -2.82 -5.79 13.10
CA ASN A 264 -2.56 -4.78 12.08
C ASN A 264 -2.06 -3.47 12.69
N LEU A 265 -1.30 -2.73 11.88
CA LEU A 265 -0.94 -1.33 12.15
C LEU A 265 -1.77 -0.43 11.24
N PHE A 266 -2.47 0.52 11.83
CA PHE A 266 -3.20 1.60 11.17
C PHE A 266 -2.52 2.91 11.55
N GLN A 267 -1.82 3.54 10.60
CA GLN A 267 -1.02 4.73 10.87
C GLN A 267 -1.47 5.90 10.01
N ARG A 268 -1.96 6.94 10.70
CA ARG A 268 -2.52 8.17 10.10
C ARG A 268 -3.65 7.88 9.11
N THR A 269 -4.45 6.88 9.42
CA THR A 269 -5.60 6.42 8.64
C THR A 269 -6.89 7.03 9.19
N VAL A 270 -7.91 7.12 8.33
CA VAL A 270 -9.31 7.27 8.75
C VAL A 270 -10.02 5.95 8.50
N ASP A 271 -10.35 5.24 9.56
CA ASP A 271 -10.96 3.91 9.51
C ASP A 271 -12.45 4.02 9.83
N ASP A 272 -13.29 3.84 8.81
CA ASP A 272 -14.75 3.89 8.92
C ASP A 272 -15.34 2.49 8.78
N PHE A 273 -15.73 1.92 9.91
CA PHE A 273 -16.48 0.67 9.97
C PHE A 273 -17.93 0.98 10.38
N PHE A 274 -18.90 0.68 9.52
CA PHE A 274 -20.32 0.87 9.87
C PHE A 274 -21.27 -0.10 9.17
N GLY A 275 -22.48 -0.26 9.72
CA GLY A 275 -23.54 -1.05 9.11
C GLY A 275 -23.81 -2.37 9.82
N TRP A 276 -24.27 -3.37 9.08
CA TRP A 276 -24.83 -4.62 9.62
C TRP A 276 -23.88 -5.82 9.52
N MET A 277 -22.57 -5.60 9.46
CA MET A 277 -21.58 -6.68 9.39
C MET A 277 -21.26 -7.26 10.74
N HIS A 278 -20.68 -8.45 10.77
CA HIS A 278 -19.92 -8.88 11.94
C HIS A 278 -18.53 -8.27 11.88
N LEU A 279 -18.05 -7.71 13.00
CA LEU A 279 -16.71 -7.14 13.10
C LEU A 279 -15.97 -7.73 14.29
N THR A 280 -14.76 -8.22 14.06
CA THR A 280 -13.79 -8.49 15.11
C THR A 280 -12.53 -7.68 14.82
N ALA A 281 -12.19 -6.75 15.72
CA ALA A 281 -10.95 -6.01 15.72
C ALA A 281 -10.20 -6.33 17.01
N ALA A 282 -9.15 -7.15 16.91
CA ALA A 282 -8.35 -7.58 18.05
C ALA A 282 -6.85 -7.41 17.83
N ASN A 283 -6.09 -7.01 18.85
CA ASN A 283 -4.63 -6.87 18.77
C ASN A 283 -4.15 -5.93 17.66
N ASN A 284 -4.89 -4.87 17.34
CA ASN A 284 -4.45 -3.87 16.37
C ASN A 284 -3.87 -2.64 17.07
N LEU A 285 -3.00 -1.92 16.36
CA LEU A 285 -2.47 -0.64 16.77
C LEU A 285 -2.96 0.45 15.82
N PHE A 286 -3.68 1.43 16.35
CA PHE A 286 -4.14 2.64 15.64
C PHE A 286 -3.32 3.84 16.13
N VAL A 287 -2.72 4.61 15.22
CA VAL A 287 -1.82 5.72 15.56
C VAL A 287 -2.09 6.96 14.71
N GLY A 288 -2.34 8.10 15.37
CA GLY A 288 -2.36 9.42 14.72
C GLY A 288 -3.49 9.62 13.71
N GLY A 289 -4.59 8.87 13.84
CA GLY A 289 -5.70 8.83 12.89
C GLY A 289 -7.06 8.91 13.58
N THR A 290 -8.10 8.44 12.90
CA THR A 290 -9.46 8.36 13.43
C THR A 290 -10.05 6.99 13.16
N SER A 291 -10.61 6.34 14.17
CA SER A 291 -11.31 5.08 14.01
C SER A 291 -12.77 5.23 14.44
N HIS A 292 -13.67 4.95 13.52
CA HIS A 292 -15.10 5.06 13.68
C HIS A 292 -15.76 3.68 13.58
N PHE A 293 -16.49 3.34 14.64
CA PHE A 293 -17.20 2.08 14.77
C PHE A 293 -18.69 2.33 15.01
N ALA A 294 -19.50 2.10 13.97
CA ALA A 294 -20.94 2.30 14.03
C ALA A 294 -21.72 1.01 13.72
N CYS A 295 -21.95 0.22 14.77
CA CYS A 295 -22.67 -1.06 14.67
C CYS A 295 -24.18 -0.83 14.54
N TYR A 296 -24.78 -1.30 13.43
CA TYR A 296 -26.23 -1.18 13.22
C TYR A 296 -26.99 -2.44 13.61
N ILE A 297 -26.28 -3.53 13.96
CA ILE A 297 -26.88 -4.75 14.51
C ILE A 297 -27.27 -4.50 15.98
N MET A 298 -28.55 -4.66 16.29
CA MET A 298 -29.07 -4.51 17.66
C MET A 298 -29.00 -5.85 18.43
N VAL A 299 -27.86 -6.54 18.32
CA VAL A 299 -27.58 -7.79 19.02
C VAL A 299 -26.20 -7.62 19.69
N PRO A 300 -26.10 -7.79 21.02
CA PRO A 300 -24.83 -7.69 21.74
C PRO A 300 -23.75 -8.61 21.15
N ASP A 301 -22.49 -8.21 21.32
CA ASP A 301 -21.30 -9.00 20.98
C ASP A 301 -21.18 -9.40 19.49
N THR A 302 -21.93 -8.73 18.60
CA THR A 302 -21.78 -8.91 17.15
C THR A 302 -20.60 -8.13 16.58
N TRP A 303 -20.20 -7.06 17.27
CA TRP A 303 -18.97 -6.32 17.05
C TRP A 303 -18.11 -6.44 18.28
N THR A 304 -16.85 -6.82 18.10
CA THR A 304 -15.86 -6.93 19.16
C THR A 304 -14.67 -6.06 18.80
N VAL A 305 -14.38 -5.09 19.67
CA VAL A 305 -13.21 -4.21 19.57
C VAL A 305 -12.44 -4.34 20.89
N SER A 306 -11.54 -5.32 20.93
CA SER A 306 -10.85 -5.69 22.17
C SER A 306 -9.36 -5.81 21.97
N ASP A 307 -8.58 -5.65 23.04
CA ASP A 307 -7.13 -5.87 23.02
C ASP A 307 -6.39 -4.99 21.99
N ASN A 308 -6.94 -3.83 21.62
CA ASN A 308 -6.29 -2.89 20.69
C ASN A 308 -5.56 -1.78 21.44
N ALA A 309 -4.58 -1.15 20.79
CA ALA A 309 -3.95 0.07 21.25
C ALA A 309 -4.34 1.25 20.36
N PHE A 310 -4.81 2.34 20.96
CA PHE A 310 -5.13 3.61 20.30
C PHE A 310 -4.17 4.69 20.81
N HIS A 311 -3.27 5.16 19.95
CA HIS A 311 -2.28 6.17 20.27
C HIS A 311 -2.56 7.44 19.47
N GLU A 312 -2.81 8.58 20.13
CA GLU A 312 -3.12 9.86 19.46
C GLU A 312 -4.24 9.71 18.40
N THR A 313 -5.25 8.90 18.72
CA THR A 313 -6.30 8.52 17.79
C THR A 313 -7.65 9.07 18.25
N GLY A 314 -8.42 9.62 17.32
CA GLY A 314 -9.82 9.92 17.56
C GLY A 314 -10.67 8.65 17.48
N VAL A 315 -11.41 8.31 18.53
CA VAL A 315 -12.27 7.13 18.55
C VAL A 315 -13.74 7.54 18.60
N LEU A 316 -14.46 7.20 17.52
CA LEU A 316 -15.89 7.45 17.37
C LEU A 316 -16.64 6.15 17.56
N GLY A 317 -17.48 6.09 18.58
CA GLY A 317 -18.44 5.00 18.78
C GLY A 317 -19.85 5.46 18.48
N TRP A 318 -20.62 4.62 17.79
CA TRP A 318 -22.06 4.81 17.70
C TRP A 318 -22.80 3.54 18.15
N ARG A 319 -23.60 3.71 19.21
CA ARG A 319 -24.47 2.72 19.88
C ARG A 319 -23.76 1.75 20.84
N SER A 320 -24.52 1.31 21.84
CA SER A 320 -24.04 0.54 23.00
C SER A 320 -23.83 -0.96 22.76
N TYR A 321 -24.06 -1.49 21.54
CA TYR A 321 -24.03 -2.94 21.25
C TYR A 321 -22.66 -3.49 20.84
N ILE A 322 -21.64 -2.65 20.78
CA ILE A 322 -20.25 -3.08 20.52
C ILE A 322 -19.68 -3.64 21.83
N HIS A 323 -19.10 -4.84 21.79
CA HIS A 323 -18.28 -5.38 22.86
C HIS A 323 -16.90 -4.71 22.83
N ARG A 324 -16.48 -4.14 23.95
CA ARG A 324 -15.21 -3.42 24.10
C ARG A 324 -14.54 -3.92 25.37
N ALA A 325 -13.28 -4.34 25.27
CA ALA A 325 -12.53 -4.80 26.44
C ALA A 325 -11.02 -4.72 26.23
N ASN A 326 -10.28 -4.48 27.31
CA ASN A 326 -8.82 -4.57 27.35
C ASN A 326 -8.09 -3.69 26.32
N ASN A 327 -8.70 -2.60 25.87
CA ASN A 327 -8.04 -1.66 24.97
C ASN A 327 -7.09 -0.74 25.75
N ALA A 328 -5.99 -0.36 25.13
CA ALA A 328 -5.04 0.61 25.65
C ALA A 328 -5.21 1.96 24.94
N TYR A 329 -5.21 3.05 25.71
CA TYR A 329 -5.29 4.43 25.22
C TYR A 329 -4.03 5.21 25.59
N LEU A 330 -3.46 5.94 24.63
CA LEU A 330 -2.17 6.60 24.77
C LEU A 330 -2.15 7.96 24.08
N GLY A 331 -1.49 8.94 24.70
CA GLY A 331 -1.44 10.31 24.19
C GLY A 331 -2.82 10.98 24.19
N GLU A 332 -3.02 11.95 23.30
CA GLU A 332 -4.31 12.64 23.14
C GLU A 332 -5.30 11.76 22.38
N VAL A 333 -6.05 10.93 23.12
CA VAL A 333 -7.19 10.17 22.58
C VAL A 333 -8.48 10.92 22.84
N SER A 334 -9.27 11.18 21.80
CA SER A 334 -10.58 11.83 21.92
C SER A 334 -11.71 10.82 21.70
N PHE A 335 -12.74 10.86 22.55
CA PHE A 335 -13.95 10.04 22.40
C PHE A 335 -15.16 10.90 22.12
N THR A 336 -16.01 10.49 21.17
CA THR A 336 -17.31 11.14 20.96
C THR A 336 -18.44 10.50 21.73
N ASP A 337 -18.30 9.22 22.12
CA ASP A 337 -19.23 8.52 23.00
C ASP A 337 -18.62 8.46 24.42
N PRO A 338 -19.25 9.10 25.43
CA PRO A 338 -18.74 9.06 26.80
C PRO A 338 -18.77 7.65 27.44
N HIS A 339 -19.43 6.68 26.80
CA HIS A 339 -19.52 5.27 27.24
C HIS A 339 -18.62 4.33 26.41
N TRP A 340 -17.70 4.88 25.62
CA TRP A 340 -16.77 4.07 24.85
C TRP A 340 -15.87 3.22 25.74
N THR A 341 -15.26 3.81 26.76
CA THR A 341 -14.33 3.12 27.66
C THR A 341 -15.06 2.23 28.66
N THR A 342 -14.43 1.13 29.02
CA THR A 342 -14.91 0.12 29.98
C THR A 342 -13.91 -0.07 31.12
N ALA A 343 -14.32 -0.80 32.16
CA ALA A 343 -13.47 -1.04 33.34
C ALA A 343 -12.24 -1.93 33.07
N SER A 344 -12.22 -2.66 31.95
CA SER A 344 -11.08 -3.49 31.56
C SER A 344 -10.08 -2.76 30.67
N ASP A 345 -10.41 -1.56 30.18
CA ASP A 345 -9.49 -0.76 29.39
C ASP A 345 -8.45 -0.07 30.27
N THR A 346 -7.31 0.30 29.68
CA THR A 346 -6.20 0.95 30.39
C THR A 346 -5.73 2.20 29.64
N THR A 347 -5.26 3.19 30.39
CA THR A 347 -4.54 4.35 29.83
C THR A 347 -3.06 4.18 30.15
N LEU A 348 -2.20 4.25 29.15
CA LEU A 348 -0.76 4.09 29.32
C LEU A 348 -0.05 5.45 29.19
N SER A 349 0.97 5.67 30.02
CA SER A 349 1.81 6.88 29.95
C SER A 349 2.94 6.76 28.92
N THR A 350 3.33 5.53 28.57
CA THR A 350 4.36 5.23 27.56
C THR A 350 3.96 4.00 26.77
N PHE A 351 4.45 3.92 25.53
CA PHE A 351 4.41 2.73 24.70
C PHE A 351 5.82 2.43 24.23
N ASP A 352 6.38 1.32 24.67
CA ASP A 352 7.69 0.90 24.20
C ASP A 352 7.53 0.29 22.81
N TYR A 353 7.62 1.15 21.80
CA TYR A 353 7.80 0.70 20.43
C TYR A 353 9.14 -0.04 20.36
N LEU A 354 9.09 -1.34 20.06
CA LEU A 354 10.31 -2.02 19.65
C LEU A 354 10.81 -1.35 18.37
N PRO A 355 12.10 -1.00 18.27
CA PRO A 355 12.66 -0.56 17.00
C PRO A 355 12.42 -1.66 15.97
N GLY A 356 11.72 -1.30 14.90
CA GLY A 356 11.30 -2.19 13.81
C GLY A 356 12.39 -2.39 12.77
#